data_AF-A0A3D0VYY1-F1
#
_entry.id   AF-A0A3D0VYY1-F1
#
_cell.length_a   1.000
_cell.length_b   1.000
_cell.length_c   1.000
_cell.angle_alpha   90.00
_cell.angle_beta   90.00
_cell.angle_gamma   90.00
#
_symmetry.space_group_name_H-M   'P 1'
#
loop_
_entity.id
_entity.type
_entity.pdbx_description
1 polymer ?
#
loop_
_entity_poly.entity_id
_entity_poly.type
_entity_poly.pdbx_seq_one_letter_code
_entity_poly.pdbx_strand_id
1 'polypeptide(L)' 'GMATNIPPHNLGEVVDAACCMIDNPDATLDELMEHLKGPDFPTGG' A
#
# COMPACT_ATOMS: atom_id res chain seq x y z
N GLY A 1 20.05 -16.43 -10.41
CA GLY A 1 19.12 -16.51 -9.26
C GLY A 1 18.34 -15.21 -9.19
N MET A 2 17.10 -15.23 -8.72
CA MET A 2 16.29 -14.01 -8.53
C MET A 2 16.35 -13.58 -7.05
N ALA A 3 16.33 -12.27 -6.82
CA ALA A 3 16.18 -11.67 -5.49
C ALA A 3 14.95 -10.74 -5.49
N THR A 4 14.32 -10.59 -4.33
CA THR A 4 13.20 -9.66 -4.13
C THR A 4 13.48 -8.78 -2.93
N ASN A 5 13.02 -7.54 -2.98
CA ASN A 5 13.15 -6.58 -1.89
C ASN A 5 11.93 -5.64 -1.90
N ILE A 6 10.88 -6.01 -1.17
CA ILE A 6 9.65 -5.21 -1.04
C ILE A 6 9.63 -4.67 0.41
N PRO A 7 9.55 -3.34 0.60
CA PRO A 7 9.60 -2.75 1.92
C PRO A 7 8.28 -2.95 2.71
N PRO A 8 8.33 -2.88 4.05
CA PRO A 8 7.13 -2.94 4.89
C PRO A 8 6.22 -1.72 4.65
N HIS A 9 4.92 -1.91 4.86
CA HIS A 9 3.89 -0.88 4.75
C HIS A 9 3.00 -0.91 5.98
N ASN A 10 2.33 0.20 6.27
CA ASN A 10 1.43 0.29 7.40
C ASN A 10 0.19 -0.58 7.17
N LEU A 11 -0.19 -1.40 8.16
CA LEU A 11 -1.33 -2.32 8.01
C LEU A 11 -2.66 -1.58 7.82
N GLY A 12 -2.87 -0.46 8.50
CA GLY A 12 -4.10 0.33 8.36
C GLY A 12 -4.25 0.86 6.94
N GLU A 13 -3.17 1.44 6.40
CA GLU A 13 -3.13 1.95 5.02
C GLU A 13 -3.39 0.86 3.97
N VAL A 14 -2.83 -0.34 4.17
CA VAL A 14 -3.07 -1.48 3.28
C VAL A 14 -4.53 -1.93 3.32
N VAL A 15 -5.15 -1.95 4.51
CA VAL A 15 -6.57 -2.31 4.65
C VAL A 15 -7.46 -1.25 3.98
N ASP A 16 -7.16 0.04 4.16
CA ASP A 16 -7.91 1.12 3.55
C ASP A 16 -7.83 1.07 2.01
N ALA A 17 -6.62 0.85 1.46
CA ALA A 17 -6.42 0.68 0.03
C ALA A 17 -7.13 -0.58 -0.51
N ALA A 18 -7.16 -1.68 0.25
CA ALA A 18 -7.89 -2.88 -0.12
C ALA A 18 -9.41 -2.65 -0.14
N CYS A 19 -9.96 -1.93 0.84
CA CYS A 19 -11.36 -1.52 0.84
C CYS A 19 -11.69 -0.63 -0.37
N CYS A 20 -10.81 0.33 -0.70
CA CYS A 20 -10.96 1.18 -1.89
C CYS A 20 -11.08 0.33 -3.18
N MET A 21 -10.23 -0.69 -3.35
CA MET A 21 -10.33 -1.60 -4.51
C MET A 21 -11.59 -2.46 -4.51
N ILE A 22 -12.13 -2.81 -3.33
CA ILE A 22 -13.37 -3.59 -3.23
C ILE A 22 -14.57 -2.73 -3.65
N ASP A 23 -14.61 -1.47 -3.20
CA ASP A 23 -15.69 -0.54 -3.51
C ASP A 23 -15.60 0.00 -4.94
N ASN A 24 -14.38 0.18 -5.47
CA ASN A 24 -14.09 0.57 -6.84
C ASN A 24 -13.02 -0.35 -7.47
N PRO A 25 -13.43 -1.43 -8.15
CA PRO A 25 -12.49 -2.37 -8.80
C PRO A 25 -11.63 -1.75 -9.90
N ASP A 26 -12.05 -0.62 -10.47
CA ASP A 26 -11.32 0.12 -11.50
C ASP A 26 -10.45 1.25 -10.91
N ALA A 27 -10.26 1.27 -9.59
CA ALA A 27 -9.42 2.25 -8.90
C ALA A 27 -8.01 2.29 -9.51
N THR A 28 -7.59 3.50 -9.82
CA THR A 28 -6.28 3.80 -10.39
C THR A 28 -5.20 3.74 -9.33
N LEU A 29 -3.94 3.64 -9.76
CA LEU A 29 -2.80 3.69 -8.85
C LEU A 29 -2.79 4.98 -8.02
N ASP A 30 -3.15 6.12 -8.62
CA ASP A 30 -3.17 7.41 -7.94
C ASP A 30 -4.20 7.42 -6.81
N GLU A 31 -5.40 6.86 -7.04
CA GLU A 31 -6.43 6.71 -6.00
C GLU A 31 -5.98 5.78 -4.86
N LEU A 32 -5.26 4.70 -5.17
CA LEU A 32 -4.72 3.82 -4.13
C LEU A 32 -3.62 4.49 -3.31
N MET A 33 -2.81 5.36 -3.91
CA MET A 33 -1.76 6.10 -3.21
C MET A 33 -2.31 7.17 -2.25
N GLU A 34 -3.58 7.57 -2.38
CA GLU A 34 -4.24 8.42 -1.38
C GLU A 34 -4.41 7.69 -0.03
N HIS A 35 -4.56 6.36 -0.08
CA HIS A 35 -4.70 5.49 1.08
C HIS A 35 -3.38 4.86 1.53
N LEU A 36 -2.54 4.44 0.57
CA LEU A 36 -1.23 3.82 0.79
C LEU A 36 -0.11 4.85 0.56
N LYS A 37 0.31 5.54 1.61
CA LYS A 37 1.22 6.70 1.51
C LYS A 37 2.66 6.29 1.19
N GLY A 38 3.00 5.05 1.49
CA GLY A 38 4.27 4.44 1.13
C GLY A 38 4.80 3.51 2.21
N PRO A 39 6.12 3.21 2.16
CA PRO A 39 6.75 2.34 3.12
C PRO A 39 6.70 2.86 4.56
N ASP A 40 6.47 1.96 5.50
CA ASP A 40 6.47 2.25 6.93
C ASP A 40 7.48 1.33 7.64
N PHE A 41 8.64 1.88 8.00
CA PHE A 41 9.72 1.13 8.62
C PHE A 41 9.60 1.14 10.15
N PRO A 42 9.82 -0.01 10.82
CA PRO A 42 9.65 -0.12 12.27
C PRO A 42 10.64 0.74 13.08
N THR A 43 11.72 1.21 12.46
CA THR A 43 12.71 2.10 13.09
C THR A 43 12.39 3.58 12.93
N GLY A 44 11.35 3.93 12.17
CA GLY A 44 11.24 5.26 11.57
C GLY A 44 12.32 5.49 10.52
N GLY A 45 12.11 6.47 9.65
CA GLY A 45 13.12 6.98 8.72
C GLY A 45 14.12 7.91 9.40
#